data_AF-A0A7G6YU09-F1
#
_entry.id   AF-A0A7G6YU09-F1
#
_cell.length_a   1.000
_cell.length_b   1.000
_cell.length_c   1.000
_cell.angle_alpha   90.00
_cell.angle_beta   90.00
_cell.angle_gamma   90.00
#
_symmetry.space_group_name_H-M   'P 1'
#
loop_
_entity.id
_entity.type
_entity.pdbx_description
1 polymer ?
#
loop_
_entity_poly.entity_id
_entity_poly.type
_entity_poly.pdbx_seq_one_letter_code
_entity_poly.pdbx_strand_id
1 'polypeptide(L)' 'MYPAILANVARHITLSAEEGAVFTALLMPQHVARAGLVVEAGQRPPQLTFVVRDCVRTYVTDAHGREHSLAFATVCY' A
#
# COMPACT_ATOMS: atom_id res chain seq x y z
N MET A 1 12.53 -0.96 5.04
CA MET A 1 11.19 -0.77 4.41
C MET A 1 11.33 -0.46 2.92
N TYR A 2 12.08 0.57 2.54
CA TYR A 2 12.09 1.09 1.16
C TYR A 2 12.72 0.25 0.03
N PRO A 3 13.59 -0.75 0.27
CA PRO A 3 14.18 -1.51 -0.84
C PRO A 3 13.15 -2.14 -1.78
N ALA A 4 12.02 -2.64 -1.25
CA ALA A 4 10.98 -3.26 -2.07
C ALA A 4 10.29 -2.26 -3.02
N ILE A 5 9.92 -1.07 -2.53
CA ILE A 5 9.30 -0.05 -3.39
C ILE A 5 10.30 0.54 -4.38
N LEU A 6 11.56 0.75 -3.96
CA LEU A 6 12.62 1.22 -4.85
C LEU A 6 12.92 0.20 -5.96
N ALA A 7 12.99 -1.09 -5.62
CA ALA A 7 13.16 -2.16 -6.61
C ALA A 7 11.98 -2.21 -7.59
N ASN A 8 10.74 -2.05 -7.10
CA ASN A 8 9.57 -2.00 -7.97
C ASN A 8 9.60 -0.77 -8.92
N VAL A 9 9.96 0.41 -8.42
CA VAL A 9 10.09 1.63 -9.24
C VAL A 9 11.22 1.48 -10.27
N ALA A 10 12.34 0.86 -9.88
CA ALA A 10 13.49 0.63 -10.75
C ALA A 10 13.19 -0.24 -11.98
N ARG A 11 12.08 -0.99 -11.98
CA ARG A 11 11.60 -1.76 -13.14
C ARG A 11 11.04 -0.87 -14.25
N HIS A 12 10.70 0.38 -13.93
CA HIS A 12 10.01 1.29 -14.84
C HIS A 12 10.84 2.53 -15.17
N ILE A 13 11.64 3.02 -14.22
CA ILE A 13 12.48 4.21 -14.37
C ILE A 13 13.80 4.04 -13.59
N THR A 14 14.83 4.77 -13.97
CA THR A 14 16.08 4.85 -13.20
C THR A 14 16.03 6.07 -12.29
N LEU A 15 16.38 5.90 -11.01
CA LEU A 15 16.53 6.98 -10.04
C LEU A 15 18.00 7.10 -9.65
N SER A 16 18.50 8.34 -9.52
CA SER A 16 19.75 8.60 -8.82
C SER A 16 19.59 8.31 -7.32
N ALA A 17 20.72 8.28 -6.59
CA ALA A 17 20.69 8.10 -5.14
C ALA A 17 19.93 9.25 -4.44
N GLU A 18 20.12 10.48 -4.92
CA GLU A 18 19.45 11.69 -4.42
C GLU A 18 17.94 11.64 -4.72
N GLU A 19 17.55 11.26 -5.93
CA GLU A 19 16.13 11.11 -6.30
C GLU A 19 15.44 10.02 -5.48
N GLY A 20 16.13 8.90 -5.23
CA GLY A 20 15.65 7.84 -4.34
C GLY A 20 15.45 8.32 -2.91
N ALA A 21 16.35 9.17 -2.40
CA ALA A 21 16.24 9.76 -1.07
C ALA A 21 15.04 10.71 -0.97
N VAL A 22 14.85 11.58 -1.97
CA VAL A 22 13.69 12.49 -2.04
C VAL A 22 12.39 11.70 -2.15
N PHE A 23 12.33 10.70 -3.02
CA PHE A 23 11.15 9.86 -3.19
C PHE A 23 10.77 9.14 -1.89
N THR A 24 11.74 8.51 -1.21
CA THR A 24 11.45 7.78 0.03
C THR A 24 11.08 8.68 1.20
N ALA A 25 11.51 9.95 1.20
CA ALA A 25 11.08 10.94 2.19
C ALA A 25 9.60 11.33 2.06
N LEU A 26 8.97 11.11 0.90
CA LEU A 26 7.53 11.34 0.70
C LEU A 26 6.66 10.18 1.20
N LEU A 27 7.27 9.05 1.53
CA LEU A 27 6.55 7.84 1.95
C LEU A 27 6.33 7.87 3.46
N MET A 28 5.14 7.47 3.88
CA MET A 28 4.78 7.31 5.29
C MET A 28 4.72 5.82 5.65
N PRO A 29 5.63 5.31 6.51
CA PRO A 29 5.54 3.96 7.05
C PRO A 29 4.28 3.77 7.88
N GLN A 30 3.57 2.66 7.65
CA GLN A 30 2.42 2.27 8.44
C GLN A 30 2.51 0.79 8.79
N HIS A 31 2.34 0.47 10.07
CA HIS A 31 2.23 -0.88 10.58
C HIS A 31 0.80 -1.11 11.05
N VAL A 32 0.16 -2.16 10.53
CA VAL A 32 -1.24 -2.49 10.84
C VAL A 32 -1.28 -3.90 11.40
N ALA A 33 -1.99 -4.09 12.51
CA ALA A 33 -2.20 -5.41 13.09
C ALA A 33 -3.06 -6.28 12.16
N ARG A 34 -3.04 -7.60 12.34
CA ARG A 34 -3.91 -8.51 11.59
C ARG A 34 -5.37 -8.10 11.79
N ALA A 35 -6.11 -8.01 10.68
CA ALA A 35 -7.50 -7.53 10.63
C ALA A 35 -7.70 -6.06 11.09
N GLY A 36 -6.61 -5.28 11.19
CA GLY A 36 -6.70 -3.83 11.33
C GLY A 36 -7.06 -3.16 9.99
N LEU A 37 -7.63 -1.96 10.07
CA LEU A 37 -8.00 -1.18 8.90
C LEU A 37 -6.81 -0.33 8.42
N VAL A 38 -6.51 -0.43 7.12
CA VAL A 38 -5.57 0.48 6.44
C VAL A 38 -6.27 1.78 6.08
N VAL A 39 -7.51 1.67 5.59
CA VAL A 39 -8.42 2.76 5.25
C VAL A 39 -9.82 2.34 5.70
N GLU A 40 -10.57 3.27 6.29
CA GLU A 40 -11.97 3.07 6.63
C GLU A 40 -12.89 3.62 5.55
N ALA A 41 -14.00 2.94 5.27
CA ALA A 41 -14.99 3.39 4.30
C ALA A 41 -15.52 4.79 4.68
N GLY A 42 -15.59 5.69 3.69
CA GLY A 42 -16.02 7.08 3.91
C GLY A 42 -14.89 8.04 4.32
N GLN A 43 -13.69 7.55 4.65
CA GLN A 43 -12.52 8.42 4.78
C GLN A 43 -11.95 8.73 3.39
N ARG A 44 -11.38 9.94 3.22
CA ARG A 44 -10.56 10.24 2.04
C ARG A 44 -9.26 9.44 2.19
N PRO A 45 -9.01 8.39 1.38
CA PRO A 45 -7.83 7.56 1.56
C PRO A 45 -6.55 8.37 1.27
N PRO A 46 -5.39 7.96 1.82
CA PRO A 46 -4.11 8.34 1.23
C PRO A 46 -4.10 7.86 -0.24
N GLN A 47 -3.48 8.65 -1.11
CA GLN A 47 -3.59 8.49 -2.57
C GLN A 47 -3.08 7.12 -3.08
N LEU A 48 -2.19 6.44 -2.35
CA LEU A 48 -1.64 5.14 -2.73
C LEU A 48 -1.06 4.39 -1.51
N THR A 49 -1.18 3.06 -1.48
CA THR A 49 -0.51 2.19 -0.49
C THR A 49 0.32 1.12 -1.19
N PHE A 50 1.55 0.91 -0.72
CA PHE A 50 2.44 -0.14 -1.22
C PHE A 50 2.68 -1.21 -0.14
N VAL A 51 2.36 -2.46 -0.44
CA VAL A 51 2.47 -3.58 0.51
C VAL A 51 3.90 -4.12 0.52
N VAL A 52 4.61 -3.90 1.63
CA VAL A 52 5.99 -4.37 1.83
C VAL A 52 6.06 -5.78 2.43
N ARG A 53 5.04 -6.18 3.20
CA ARG A 53 4.95 -7.50 3.84
C ARG A 53 3.48 -7.90 3.98
N ASP A 54 3.22 -9.20 3.90
CA ASP A 54 1.90 -9.82 4.00
C ASP A 54 0.95 -9.36 2.89
N CYS A 55 -0.35 -9.28 3.19
CA CYS A 55 -1.41 -9.02 2.22
C CYS A 55 -2.46 -8.08 2.82
N VAL A 56 -2.96 -7.18 1.98
CA VAL A 56 -4.13 -6.33 2.26
C VAL A 56 -5.26 -6.73 1.32
N ARG A 57 -6.51 -6.64 1.78
CA ARG A 57 -7.70 -6.90 0.98
C ARG A 57 -8.55 -5.63 0.90
N THR A 58 -8.91 -5.23 -0.30
CA THR A 58 -9.93 -4.21 -0.53
C THR A 58 -11.29 -4.88 -0.61
N TYR A 59 -12.26 -4.37 0.12
CA TYR A 59 -13.61 -4.90 0.15
C TYR A 59 -14.64 -3.76 0.24
N VAL A 60 -15.89 -4.07 -0.08
CA VAL A 60 -17.05 -3.19 0.11
C VAL A 60 -18.08 -3.89 0.97
N THR A 61 -18.91 -3.12 1.66
CA THR A 61 -20.02 -3.64 2.45
C THR A 61 -21.33 -3.35 1.72
N ASP A 62 -22.18 -4.37 1.56
CA ASP A 62 -23.49 -4.20 0.93
C ASP A 62 -24.55 -3.61 1.88
N ALA A 63 -25.76 -3.41 1.37
CA ALA A 63 -26.89 -2.88 2.13
C ALA A 63 -27.32 -3.77 3.33
N HIS A 64 -26.86 -5.01 3.40
CA HIS A 64 -27.13 -5.96 4.48
C HIS A 64 -25.94 -6.12 5.43
N GLY A 65 -24.89 -5.31 5.29
CA GLY A 65 -23.71 -5.38 6.15
C GLY A 65 -22.72 -6.49 5.79
N ARG A 66 -22.87 -7.15 4.63
CA ARG A 66 -21.95 -8.23 4.22
C ARG A 66 -20.77 -7.67 3.46
N GLU A 67 -19.58 -8.18 3.77
CA GLU A 67 -18.34 -7.82 3.08
C GLU A 67 -18.18 -8.60 1.77
N HIS A 68 -17.92 -7.87 0.69
CA HIS A 68 -17.59 -8.40 -0.64
C HIS A 68 -16.17 -7.99 -0.99
N SER A 69 -15.30 -8.98 -1.15
CA SER A 69 -13.89 -8.75 -1.48
C SER A 69 -13.75 -8.33 -2.94
N LEU A 70 -13.04 -7.26 -3.20
CA LEU A 70 -12.81 -6.74 -4.55
C LEU A 70 -11.43 -7.11 -5.08
N ALA A 71 -10.40 -6.97 -4.24
CA ALA A 71 -9.02 -7.21 -4.64
C ALA A 71 -8.15 -7.58 -3.44
N PHE A 72 -7.03 -8.24 -3.73
CA PHE A 72 -5.97 -8.52 -2.79
C PHE A 72 -4.68 -7.90 -3.33
N ALA A 73 -3.98 -7.14 -2.48
CA ALA A 73 -2.64 -6.65 -2.74
C ALA A 73 -1.68 -7.42 -1.85
N THR A 74 -0.77 -8.18 -2.47
CA THR A 74 0.24 -8.99 -1.78
C THR A 74 1.63 -8.37 -1.91
N VAL A 75 2.60 -8.92 -1.21
CA VAL A 75 4.01 -8.53 -1.29
C VAL A 75 4.51 -8.51 -2.74
N CYS A 76 5.19 -7.43 -3.10
CA CYS A 76 5.87 -7.30 -4.38
C CYS A 76 7.29 -7.88 -4.26
N TYR A 77 7.63 -8.86 -5.11
CA TYR A 77 8.95 -9.47 -5.21
C TYR A 77 9.83 -8.72 -6.21
#